data_AF-W2PP74-F1
#
_entry.id   AF-W2PP74-F1
#
_cell.length_a   1.000
_cell.length_b   1.000
_cell.length_c   1.000
_cell.angle_alpha   90.00
_cell.angle_beta   90.00
_cell.angle_gamma   90.00
#
_symmetry.space_group_name_H-M   'P 1'
#
loop_
_entity.id
_entity.type
_entity.pdbx_description
1 polymer ?
#
loop_
_entity_poly.entity_id
_entity_poly.type
_entity_poly.pdbx_seq_one_letter_code
_entity_poly.pdbx_strand_id
1 'polypeptide(L)'
;MKVILVTQPFVMKNKRVLLPTNVRGYHWCGAVFDFESSITMIFDPLQQPKQIEECKNTIKVLFPEKIEKIIVKHEECLKQT
;
A
#
# COMPACT_ATOMS: atom_id res chain seq x y z
N MET A 1 15.15 -24.11 7.85
CA MET A 1 13.81 -23.66 7.44
C MET A 1 13.51 -22.37 8.19
N LYS A 2 13.51 -21.22 7.51
CA LYS A 2 13.29 -19.91 8.16
C LYS A 2 11.81 -19.85 8.52
N VAL A 3 11.49 -19.85 9.82
CA VAL A 3 10.13 -19.63 10.30
C VAL A 3 9.74 -18.22 9.84
N ILE A 4 8.98 -18.12 8.75
CA ILE A 4 8.18 -16.94 8.51
C ILE A 4 7.14 -17.02 9.61
N LEU A 5 7.31 -16.22 10.67
CA LEU A 5 6.26 -15.97 11.64
C LEU A 5 5.02 -15.64 10.81
N VAL A 6 4.04 -16.53 10.79
CA VAL A 6 2.76 -16.32 10.10
C VAL A 6 2.01 -15.28 10.92
N THR A 7 2.46 -14.04 10.83
CA THR A 7 1.74 -12.92 11.37
C THR A 7 0.54 -12.72 10.47
N GLN A 8 -0.64 -12.51 11.06
CA GLN A 8 -1.79 -11.99 10.34
C GLN A 8 -1.71 -10.47 10.49
N PRO A 9 -1.08 -9.73 9.55
CA PRO A 9 -0.92 -8.30 9.71
C PRO A 9 -2.26 -7.57 9.76
N PHE A 10 -3.30 -8.12 9.12
CA PHE A 10 -4.65 -7.56 9.06
C PHE A 10 -5.55 -8.00 10.23
N VAL A 11 -5.04 -7.97 11.46
CA VAL A 11 -5.85 -8.18 12.68
C VAL A 11 -6.28 -6.83 13.28
N MET A 12 -7.46 -6.78 13.90
CA MET A 12 -8.01 -5.54 14.47
C MET A 12 -7.10 -4.86 15.52
N LYS A 13 -6.16 -5.60 16.11
CA LYS A 13 -5.18 -5.05 17.04
C LYS A 13 -4.20 -4.08 16.35
N ASN A 14 -3.91 -4.29 15.07
CA ASN A 14 -3.04 -3.41 14.31
C ASN A 14 -3.87 -2.25 13.77
N LYS A 15 -3.55 -1.03 14.20
CA LYS A 15 -4.24 0.19 13.75
C LYS A 15 -3.95 0.50 12.28
N ARG A 16 -2.70 0.26 11.87
CA ARG A 16 -2.22 0.54 10.52
C ARG A 16 -1.34 -0.60 10.04
N VAL A 17 -1.48 -0.95 8.77
CA VAL A 17 -0.63 -1.94 8.08
C VAL A 17 -0.02 -1.29 6.85
N LEU A 18 1.31 -1.34 6.76
CA LEU A 18 2.05 -0.90 5.60
C LEU A 18 2.32 -2.10 4.68
N LEU A 19 1.96 -1.95 3.40
CA LEU A 19 2.27 -2.90 2.34
C LEU A 19 3.18 -2.22 1.31
N PRO A 20 4.49 -2.46 1.36
CA PRO A 20 5.38 -2.13 0.25
C PRO A 20 5.16 -3.12 -0.89
N THR A 21 5.05 -2.62 -2.11
CA THR A 21 4.77 -3.41 -3.31
C THR A 21 5.76 -3.06 -4.40
N ASN A 22 6.34 -4.08 -5.03
CA ASN A 22 7.09 -3.91 -6.26
C ASN A 22 6.19 -4.24 -7.46
N VAL A 23 5.83 -3.22 -8.22
CA VAL A 23 5.05 -3.34 -9.44
C VAL A 23 6.01 -3.62 -10.60
N ARG A 24 5.73 -4.69 -11.35
CA ARG A 24 6.49 -5.11 -12.55
C ARG A 24 7.99 -5.40 -12.36
N GLY A 25 8.44 -5.58 -11.13
CA GLY A 25 9.84 -5.93 -10.82
C GLY A 25 10.81 -4.75 -10.81
N TYR A 26 10.36 -3.53 -11.13
CA TYR A 26 11.24 -2.36 -11.24
C TYR A 26 10.72 -1.11 -10.52
N HIS A 27 9.45 -1.08 -10.09
CA HIS A 27 8.85 0.12 -9.51
C HIS A 27 8.33 -0.14 -8.12
N TRP A 28 8.86 0.57 -7.12
CA TRP A 28 8.39 0.46 -5.74
C TRP A 28 7.31 1.49 -5.46
N CYS A 29 6.16 1.01 -5.00
CA CYS A 29 5.05 1.79 -4.47
C CYS A 29 4.52 1.10 -3.20
N GLY A 30 3.39 1.54 -2.67
CA GLY A 30 2.69 0.74 -1.67
C GLY A 30 1.39 1.34 -1.18
N ALA A 31 0.87 0.71 -0.13
CA ALA A 31 -0.31 1.17 0.56
C ALA A 31 -0.17 1.14 2.08
N VAL A 32 -0.91 2.03 2.73
CA VAL A 32 -1.21 1.96 4.15
C VAL A 32 -2.70 1.67 4.31
N PHE A 33 -3.02 0.56 4.96
CA PHE A 33 -4.37 0.27 5.42
C PHE A 33 -4.53 0.84 6.82
N ASP A 34 -5.37 1.85 6.98
CA ASP A 34 -5.73 2.44 8.26
C ASP A 34 -7.10 1.94 8.69
N PHE A 35 -7.11 1.02 9.67
CA PHE A 35 -8.35 0.40 10.15
C PHE A 35 -9.13 1.31 11.11
N GLU A 36 -8.49 2.31 11.71
CA GLU A 36 -9.22 3.27 12.57
C GLU A 36 -10.10 4.18 11.73
N SER A 37 -9.64 4.55 10.54
CA SER A 37 -10.35 5.46 9.64
C SER A 37 -11.02 4.78 8.44
N SER A 38 -10.85 3.45 8.29
CA SER A 38 -11.35 2.70 7.13
C SER A 38 -10.83 3.23 5.79
N ILE A 39 -9.59 3.76 5.80
CA ILE A 39 -8.96 4.37 4.63
C ILE A 39 -7.77 3.53 4.17
N THR A 40 -7.68 3.28 2.88
CA THR A 40 -6.47 2.81 2.21
C THR A 40 -5.77 3.99 1.56
N MET A 41 -4.55 4.30 2.00
CA MET A 41 -3.71 5.33 1.40
C MET A 41 -2.74 4.70 0.41
N ILE A 42 -2.70 5.19 -0.83
CA ILE A 42 -1.68 4.80 -1.81
C ILE A 42 -0.54 5.81 -1.77
N PHE A 43 0.68 5.31 -1.73
CA PHE A 43 1.88 6.11 -1.89
C PHE A 43 2.70 5.61 -3.08
N ASP A 44 3.11 6.54 -3.92
CA ASP A 44 3.95 6.30 -5.08
C ASP A 44 5.03 7.38 -5.13
N PRO A 45 6.33 7.03 -5.04
CA PRO A 45 7.39 8.02 -5.03
C PRO A 45 7.45 8.90 -6.28
N LEU A 46 7.07 8.35 -7.44
CA LEU A 46 7.08 9.09 -8.70
C LEU A 46 5.82 9.92 -8.92
N GLN A 47 4.75 9.62 -8.17
CA GLN A 47 3.44 10.28 -8.25
C GLN A 47 2.85 10.37 -9.66
N GLN A 48 3.28 9.51 -10.57
CA GLN A 48 2.77 9.50 -11.92
C GLN A 48 1.40 8.81 -11.94
N PRO A 49 0.38 9.38 -12.63
CA PRO A 49 -0.96 8.82 -12.62
C PRO A 49 -1.03 7.33 -12.99
N LYS A 50 -0.24 6.92 -14.00
CA LYS A 50 -0.18 5.52 -14.46
C LYS A 50 0.34 4.58 -13.36
N GLN A 51 1.34 5.00 -12.60
CA GLN A 51 2.01 4.20 -11.58
C GLN A 51 1.14 4.09 -10.33
N ILE A 52 0.46 5.18 -9.96
CA ILE A 52 -0.57 5.18 -8.93
C ILE A 52 -1.70 4.21 -9.30
N GLU A 53 -2.21 4.24 -10.54
CA GLU A 53 -3.26 3.32 -10.99
C GLU A 53 -2.79 1.86 -11.03
N GLU A 54 -1.56 1.60 -11.48
CA GLU A 54 -0.99 0.25 -11.45
C GLU A 54 -0.83 -0.27 -10.01
N CYS A 55 -0.39 0.59 -9.08
CA CYS A 55 -0.30 0.26 -7.67
C CYS A 55 -1.69 -0.06 -7.08
N LYS A 56 -2.69 0.80 -7.34
CA LYS A 56 -4.09 0.58 -6.94
C LYS A 56 -4.63 -0.75 -7.45
N ASN A 57 -4.42 -1.05 -8.74
CA ASN A 57 -4.91 -2.30 -9.34
C ASN A 57 -4.25 -3.52 -8.70
N THR A 58 -2.95 -3.45 -8.45
CA THR A 58 -2.22 -4.53 -7.75
C THR A 58 -2.80 -4.77 -6.36
N ILE A 59 -3.06 -3.70 -5.59
CA ILE A 59 -3.60 -3.83 -4.23
C ILE A 59 -5.04 -4.36 -4.25
N LYS A 60 -5.87 -3.93 -5.21
CA LYS A 60 -7.23 -4.47 -5.40
C LYS A 60 -7.24 -5.96 -5.70
N VAL A 61 -6.28 -6.44 -6.50
CA VAL A 61 -6.14 -7.86 -6.82
C VAL A 61 -5.69 -8.67 -5.59
N LEU A 62 -4.77 -8.13 -4.80
CA LEU A 62 -4.24 -8.82 -3.62
C LEU A 62 -5.16 -8.79 -2.40
N PHE A 63 -5.94 -7.72 -2.23
CA PHE A 63 -6.79 -7.50 -1.06
C PHE A 63 -8.17 -6.94 -1.44
N PRO A 64 -8.97 -7.66 -2.27
CA PRO A 64 -10.22 -7.12 -2.81
C PRO A 64 -11.21 -6.72 -1.70
N GLU A 65 -11.30 -7.51 -0.63
CA GLU A 65 -12.16 -7.24 0.54
C GLU A 65 -11.67 -6.13 1.48
N LYS A 66 -10.50 -5.53 1.25
CA LYS A 66 -9.93 -4.47 2.12
C LYS A 66 -9.94 -3.09 1.49
N ILE A 67 -10.50 -2.97 0.29
CA ILE A 67 -10.63 -1.70 -0.44
C ILE A 67 -11.97 -1.07 -0.07
N GLU A 68 -12.03 -0.31 1.01
CA GLU A 68 -13.22 0.50 1.34
C GLU A 68 -13.14 1.87 0.68
N LYS A 69 -12.28 2.75 1.21
CA LYS A 69 -12.06 4.09 0.69
C LYS A 69 -10.59 4.31 0.34
N ILE A 70 -10.31 4.55 -0.93
CA ILE A 70 -8.94 4.85 -1.39
C ILE A 70 -8.72 6.36 -1.35
N ILE A 71 -7.70 6.79 -0.61
CA ILE A 71 -7.15 8.14 -0.69
C ILE A 71 -5.78 8.05 -1.34
N VAL A 72 -5.56 8.82 -2.38
CA VAL A 72 -4.22 8.96 -2.97
C VAL A 72 -3.54 10.11 -2.24
N LYS A 73 -2.42 9.82 -1.57
CA LYS A 73 -1.62 10.87 -0.97
C LYS A 73 -0.54 11.28 -1.94
N HIS A 74 -0.61 12.54 -2.36
CA HIS A 74 0.43 13.19 -3.13
C HIS A 74 1.44 13.79 -2.15
N GLU A 75 2.58 13.14 -1.94
CA GLU A 75 3.67 13.71 -1.14
C GLU A 75 4.73 14.29 -2.06
N GLU A 76 4.65 15.59 -2.32
CA GLU A 76 5.66 16.36 -3.08
C GLU A 76 7.06 16.00 -2.57
N CYS A 77 7.81 15.25 -3.40
CA CYS A 77 9.19 14.84 -3.20
C CYS A 77 9.64 14.64 -1.74
N LEU A 78 9.84 13.39 -1.33
CA LEU A 78 11.05 13.10 -0.57
C LEU A 78 12.21 13.58 -1.44
N LYS A 79 12.75 14.77 -1.15
CA LYS A 79 13.98 15.25 -1.79
C LYS A 79 15.01 14.15 -1.57
N GLN A 80 15.35 13.43 -2.63
CA GLN A 80 16.53 12.59 -2.64
C GLN A 80 17.71 13.55 -2.56
N THR A 81 18.20 13.78 -1.34
CA THR A 81 19.51 14.40 -1.10
C THR A 81 20.62 13.45 -1.49
#